data_AF-A0A7M1HYF4-F1
#
_entry.id   AF-A0A7M1HYF4-F1
#
_cell.length_a   1.000
_cell.length_b   1.000
_cell.length_c   1.000
_cell.angle_alpha   90.00
_cell.angle_beta   90.00
_cell.angle_gamma   90.00
#
_symmetry.space_group_name_H-M   'P 1'
#
loop_
_entity.id
_entity.type
_entity.pdbx_description
1 polymer ?
#
loop_
_entity_poly.entity_id
_entity_poly.type
_entity_poly.pdbx_seq_one_letter_code
_entity_poly.pdbx_strand_id
1 'polypeptide(L)' 'MSKIEIFEAAGCCATSSVVVSDEAVKWNASAEWAKKHGVNIQRYSRQRTRSSS' A
#
# COMPACT_ATOMS: atom_id res chain seq x y z
N MET A 1 10.04 -4.53 -18.21
CA MET A 1 8.95 -4.99 -17.30
C MET A 1 8.11 -3.80 -16.90
N SER A 2 6.79 -3.90 -16.96
CA SER A 2 5.89 -2.83 -16.51
C SER A 2 5.93 -2.71 -14.99
N LYS A 3 5.96 -1.47 -14.47
CA LYS A 3 5.96 -1.16 -13.04
C LYS A 3 4.54 -0.76 -12.64
N ILE A 4 4.02 -1.35 -11.55
CA ILE A 4 2.73 -0.96 -10.97
C ILE A 4 3.00 -0.02 -9.80
N GLU A 5 2.49 1.21 -9.89
CA GLU A 5 2.62 2.24 -8.86
C GLU A 5 1.26 2.55 -8.25
N ILE A 6 1.18 2.52 -6.92
CA ILE A 6 -0.07 2.66 -6.17
C ILE A 6 0.08 3.81 -5.20
N PHE A 7 -0.82 4.79 -5.32
CA PHE A 7 -0.85 5.98 -4.49
C PHE A 7 -2.05 5.89 -3.54
N GLU A 8 -1.78 5.45 -2.32
CA GLU A 8 -2.78 5.34 -1.26
C GLU A 8 -3.14 6.72 -0.70
N ALA A 9 -4.40 6.88 -0.32
CA ALA A 9 -4.84 8.05 0.42
C ALA A 9 -4.08 8.16 1.77
N ALA A 10 -3.95 9.37 2.30
CA ALA A 10 -3.33 9.59 3.60
C ALA A 10 -4.21 8.95 4.71
N GLY A 11 -3.88 7.75 5.17
CA GLY A 11 -4.62 7.09 6.25
C GLY A 11 -4.22 7.66 7.62
N CYS A 12 -5.06 8.52 8.22
CA CYS A 12 -4.79 9.27 9.46
C CYS A 12 -4.09 8.42 10.56
N CYS A 13 -3.09 9.00 11.22
CA CYS A 13 -2.30 8.41 12.29
C CYS A 13 -3.18 7.65 13.30
N ALA A 14 -2.94 6.34 13.45
CA ALA A 14 -3.32 5.49 14.58
C ALA A 14 -4.55 5.93 15.41
N THR A 15 -5.74 5.92 14.82
CA THR A 15 -6.95 5.67 15.62
C THR A 15 -6.91 4.20 16.02
N SER A 16 -7.08 3.91 17.31
CA SER A 16 -6.98 2.59 17.99
C SER A 16 -7.93 1.49 17.48
N SER A 17 -8.51 1.67 16.30
CA SER A 17 -9.22 0.65 15.54
C SER A 17 -8.82 0.86 14.08
N VAL A 18 -7.81 0.10 13.63
CA VAL A 18 -7.55 -0.02 12.20
C VAL A 18 -8.76 -0.77 11.65
N VAL A 19 -9.69 -0.05 11.03
CA VAL A 19 -10.69 -0.67 10.16
C VAL A 19 -9.91 -1.19 8.95
N VAL A 20 -9.40 -2.42 9.08
CA VAL A 20 -8.83 -3.14 7.95
C VAL A 20 -10.02 -3.55 7.09
N SER A 21 -10.19 -2.90 5.94
CA SER A 21 -11.20 -3.34 4.96
C SER A 21 -10.81 -4.73 4.44
N ASP A 22 -11.78 -5.62 4.32
CA ASP A 22 -11.57 -6.97 3.78
C ASP A 22 -11.00 -6.92 2.36
N GLU A 23 -11.36 -5.90 1.60
CA GLU A 23 -10.81 -5.61 0.28
C GLU A 23 -9.32 -5.32 0.34
N ALA A 24 -8.86 -4.56 1.35
CA ALA A 24 -7.44 -4.29 1.56
C ALA A 24 -6.65 -5.55 1.92
N VAL A 25 -7.25 -6.47 2.69
CA VAL A 25 -6.63 -7.77 3.03
C VAL A 25 -6.47 -8.64 1.79
N LYS A 26 -7.54 -8.80 1.01
CA LYS A 26 -7.54 -9.58 -0.23
C LYS A 26 -6.51 -9.01 -1.21
N TRP A 27 -6.49 -7.69 -1.36
CA TRP A 27 -5.55 -7.00 -2.23
C TRP A 27 -4.09 -7.25 -1.80
N ASN A 28 -3.78 -7.16 -0.51
CA ASN A 28 -2.43 -7.43 0.00
C ASN A 28 -1.95 -8.86 -0.31
N ALA A 29 -2.82 -9.86 -0.15
CA ALA A 29 -2.47 -11.25 -0.46
C ALA A 29 -2.12 -11.42 -1.96
N SER A 30 -2.92 -10.83 -2.85
CA SER A 30 -2.66 -10.85 -4.29
C SER A 30 -1.38 -10.09 -4.67
N ALA A 31 -1.11 -8.95 -4.02
CA ALA A 31 0.11 -8.17 -4.26
C ALA A 31 1.37 -8.92 -3.84
N GLU A 32 1.34 -9.63 -2.71
CA GLU A 32 2.46 -10.46 -2.25
C GLU A 32 2.70 -11.67 -3.15
N TRP A 33 1.64 -12.31 -3.64
CA TRP A 33 1.77 -13.35 -4.68
C TRP A 33 2.44 -12.78 -5.92
N ALA A 34 1.96 -11.65 -6.45
CA ALA A 34 2.48 -11.05 -7.67
C ALA A 34 3.98 -10.68 -7.56
N LYS A 35 4.42 -10.14 -6.40
CA LYS A 35 5.85 -9.86 -6.15
C LYS A 35 6.71 -11.13 -6.21
N LYS A 36 6.25 -12.24 -5.63
CA LYS A 36 6.95 -13.54 -5.68
C LYS A 36 7.08 -14.06 -7.12
N HIS A 37 6.17 -13.68 -8.00
CA HIS A 37 6.17 -14.01 -9.42
C HIS A 37 6.84 -12.94 -10.31
N GLY A 38 7.62 -12.03 -9.72
CA GLY A 38 8.45 -11.07 -10.46
C GLY A 38 7.73 -9.79 -10.88
N VAL A 39 6.51 -9.52 -10.38
CA VAL A 39 5.81 -8.26 -10.64
C VAL A 39 6.38 -7.15 -9.75
N ASN A 40 6.83 -6.06 -10.36
CA ASN A 40 7.36 -4.90 -9.64
C ASN A 40 6.22 -3.97 -9.19
N ILE A 41 5.87 -4.02 -7.89
CA ILE A 41 4.81 -3.22 -7.28
C ILE A 41 5.42 -2.26 -6.25
N GLN A 42 5.20 -0.95 -6.41
CA GLN A 42 5.58 0.09 -5.45
C GLN A 42 4.34 0.80 -4.90
N ARG A 43 4.27 0.94 -3.56
CA ARG A 43 3.17 1.61 -2.86
C ARG A 43 3.68 2.86 -2.17
N TYR A 44 2.97 3.96 -2.39
CA TYR A 44 3.22 5.26 -1.79
C TYR A 44 2.01 5.64 -0.93
N SER A 45 2.24 5.98 0.33
CA SER A 45 1.22 6.58 1.19
C SER A 45 1.54 8.04 1.39
N ARG A 46 0.54 8.91 1.17
CA ARG A 46 0.68 10.37 1.29
C ARG A 46 1.17 10.85 2.67
N GLN A 47 1.10 10.04 3.72
CA GLN A 47 1.61 10.41 5.05
C GLN A 47 3.13 10.26 5.19
N ARG A 48 3.74 9.35 4.44
CA ARG A 48 5.16 9.03 4.59
C ARG A 48 6.06 9.87 3.69
N THR A 49 5.49 10.67 2.79
CA THR A 49 6.21 11.63 1.93
C THR A 49 6.14 13.07 2.45
N ARG A 50 6.07 13.27 3.77
CA ARG A 50 6.38 14.56 4.39
C ARG A 50 7.58 14.43 5.32
N SER A 51 8.74 14.18 4.72
CA SER A 51 10.03 14.39 5.38
C SER A 51 10.76 15.54 4.70
N SER A 52 10.99 16.57 5.51
CA SER A 52 12.08 17.56 5.42
C SER A 52 11.81 18.83 4.59
N SER A 53 11.25 19.84 5.25
CA SER A 53 11.70 21.23 5.12
C SER A 53 11.83 21.80 6.52
#